data_AF-A0A1V9XQJ7-F1
#
_entry.id   AF-A0A1V9XQJ7-F1
#
_cell.length_a   1.000
_cell.length_b   1.000
_cell.length_c   1.000
_cell.angle_alpha   90.00
_cell.angle_beta   90.00
_cell.angle_gamma   90.00
#
_symmetry.space_group_name_H-M   'P 1'
#
loop_
_entity.id
_entity.type
_entity.pdbx_description
1 polymer ?
#
loop_
_entity_poly.entity_id
_entity_poly.type
_entity_poly.pdbx_seq_one_letter_code
_entity_poly.pdbx_strand_id
1 'polypeptide(L)'
;WIWIDATTYEPYVLELSSESLKSSTANTLSSLEHVFASLTANAKKVFMIIAEYTLDQSPSNSSVTNFRGMAFQDCYRICREAFVVNSDLTLRTQLTEFVDHDMIRIKKGPDGVEYLNIPLAMETLEMFVKHQEQDW
;
A
#
# COMPACT_ATOMS: atom_id res chain seq x y z
N TRP A 1 -26.29 4.14 32.51
CA TRP A 1 -24.83 4.00 32.71
C TRP A 1 -24.47 4.64 34.04
N ILE A 2 -23.43 4.15 34.70
CA ILE A 2 -22.86 4.76 35.91
C ILE A 2 -21.37 4.90 35.62
N TRP A 3 -20.85 6.12 35.68
CA TRP A 3 -19.40 6.34 35.54
C TRP A 3 -18.75 6.21 36.91
N ILE A 4 -17.55 5.66 36.91
CA ILE A 4 -16.69 5.52 38.09
C ILE A 4 -15.34 6.11 37.70
N ASP A 5 -14.78 6.94 38.58
CA ASP A 5 -13.41 7.44 38.44
C ASP A 5 -12.44 6.36 38.93
N ALA A 6 -11.59 5.88 38.02
CA ALA A 6 -10.61 4.82 38.25
C ALA A 6 -9.22 5.24 37.74
N THR A 7 -8.76 6.43 38.14
CA THR A 7 -7.44 6.94 37.75
C THR A 7 -6.33 6.16 38.50
N THR A 8 -5.77 5.11 37.89
CA THR A 8 -4.76 4.23 38.52
C THR A 8 -3.31 4.67 38.32
N TYR A 9 -3.03 5.60 37.40
CA TYR A 9 -1.67 6.00 36.96
C TYR A 9 -0.75 4.83 36.55
N GLU A 10 -1.30 3.64 36.36
CA GLU A 10 -0.54 2.47 35.95
C GLU A 10 -0.08 2.63 34.49
N PRO A 11 1.16 2.27 34.16
CA PRO A 11 1.64 2.40 32.78
C PRO A 11 0.85 1.46 31.86
N TYR A 12 0.33 2.02 30.78
CA TYR A 12 -0.49 1.34 29.77
C TYR A 12 0.30 0.39 28.85
N VAL A 13 1.20 -0.43 29.40
CA VAL A 13 2.15 -1.25 28.64
C VAL A 13 1.46 -2.28 27.73
N LEU A 14 0.36 -2.87 28.21
CA LEU A 14 -0.38 -3.91 27.48
C LEU A 14 -1.27 -3.29 26.39
N GLU A 15 -1.84 -2.12 26.68
CA GLU A 15 -2.71 -1.38 25.76
C GLU A 15 -1.90 -0.71 24.63
N LEU A 16 -0.73 -0.13 24.95
CA LEU A 16 0.18 0.52 23.99
C LEU A 16 1.02 -0.47 23.15
N SER A 17 0.94 -1.77 23.44
CA SER A 17 1.64 -2.80 22.67
C SER A 17 1.24 -2.82 21.20
N SER A 18 0.03 -2.39 20.84
CA SER A 18 -0.45 -2.41 19.45
C SER A 18 -0.25 -1.08 18.70
N GLU A 19 -0.18 0.04 19.43
CA GLU A 19 -0.07 1.38 18.83
C GLU A 19 1.37 1.74 18.47
N SER A 20 2.34 1.38 19.31
CA SER A 20 3.75 1.70 19.09
C SER A 20 4.39 0.96 17.90
N LEU A 21 3.83 -0.16 17.46
CA LEU A 21 4.31 -0.90 16.29
C LEU A 21 4.02 -0.20 14.96
N LYS A 22 3.06 0.74 14.91
CA LYS A 22 2.63 1.40 13.67
C LYS A 22 3.55 2.55 13.24
N SER A 23 4.47 2.98 14.10
CA SER A 23 5.21 4.24 13.90
C SER A 23 6.65 4.08 13.39
N SER A 24 7.22 2.86 13.39
CA SER A 24 8.59 2.66 12.89
C SER A 24 8.59 2.16 11.44
N THR A 25 9.32 2.88 10.59
CA THR A 25 9.52 2.57 9.17
C THR A 25 10.08 1.16 8.91
N ALA A 26 10.89 0.64 9.83
CA ALA A 26 11.40 -0.72 9.78
C ALA A 26 10.30 -1.78 10.01
N ASN A 27 9.34 -1.51 10.89
CA ASN A 27 8.22 -2.43 11.14
C ASN A 27 7.23 -2.44 9.97
N THR A 28 7.03 -1.29 9.31
CA THR A 28 6.16 -1.20 8.13
C THR A 28 6.72 -1.96 6.93
N LEU A 29 8.05 -1.95 6.73
CA LEU A 29 8.70 -2.72 5.65
C LEU A 29 8.59 -4.23 5.89
N SER A 30 8.96 -4.71 7.08
CA SER A 30 8.89 -6.15 7.39
C SER A 30 7.45 -6.69 7.38
N SER A 31 6.48 -5.89 7.83
CA SER A 31 5.06 -6.25 7.74
C SER A 31 4.60 -6.34 6.29
N LEU A 32 5.01 -5.40 5.44
CA LEU A 32 4.73 -5.43 4.00
C LEU A 32 5.33 -6.67 3.35
N GLU A 33 6.60 -6.98 3.62
CA GLU A 33 7.28 -8.18 3.10
C GLU A 33 6.54 -9.46 3.50
N HIS A 34 6.11 -9.56 4.75
CA HIS A 34 5.38 -10.72 5.25
C HIS A 34 4.01 -10.87 4.54
N VAL A 35 3.25 -9.78 4.42
CA VAL A 35 1.98 -9.80 3.67
C VAL A 35 2.23 -10.12 2.20
N PHE A 36 3.23 -9.48 1.59
CA PHE A 36 3.61 -9.71 0.21
C PHE A 36 3.98 -11.17 -0.05
N ALA A 37 4.72 -11.82 0.86
CA ALA A 37 5.07 -13.22 0.74
C ALA A 37 3.84 -14.14 0.63
N SER A 38 2.76 -13.80 1.33
CA SER A 38 1.48 -14.55 1.34
C SER A 38 0.63 -14.36 0.08
N LEU A 39 0.93 -13.34 -0.74
CA LEU A 39 0.19 -13.02 -1.94
C LEU A 39 0.41 -14.08 -3.04
N THR A 40 -0.62 -14.26 -3.89
CA THR A 40 -0.52 -15.08 -5.10
C THR A 40 0.46 -14.46 -6.11
N ALA A 41 1.02 -15.27 -7.01
CA ALA A 41 1.99 -14.77 -8.01
C ALA A 41 1.45 -13.62 -8.87
N ASN A 42 0.15 -13.65 -9.21
CA ASN A 42 -0.48 -12.56 -9.96
C ASN A 42 -0.67 -11.32 -9.08
N ALA A 43 -1.07 -11.48 -7.82
CA ALA A 43 -1.18 -10.38 -6.87
C ALA A 43 0.15 -9.64 -6.68
N LYS A 44 1.25 -10.39 -6.53
CA LYS A 44 2.61 -9.84 -6.45
C LYS A 44 2.92 -8.96 -7.65
N LYS A 45 2.63 -9.45 -8.87
CA LYS A 45 2.84 -8.68 -10.11
C LYS A 45 2.00 -7.40 -10.17
N VAL A 46 0.72 -7.44 -9.77
CA VAL A 46 -0.12 -6.23 -9.74
C VAL A 46 0.48 -5.19 -8.79
N PHE A 47 0.91 -5.61 -7.59
CA PHE A 47 1.53 -4.70 -6.64
C PHE A 47 2.83 -4.10 -7.18
N MET A 48 3.68 -4.91 -7.82
CA MET A 48 4.93 -4.44 -8.43
C MET A 48 4.68 -3.40 -9.54
N ILE A 49 3.69 -3.61 -10.41
CA ILE A 49 3.31 -2.63 -11.44
C ILE A 49 2.94 -1.27 -10.83
N ILE A 50 2.19 -1.27 -9.72
CA ILE A 50 1.79 -0.03 -9.04
C ILE A 50 3.00 0.62 -8.35
N ALA A 51 3.88 -0.18 -7.75
CA ALA A 51 5.10 0.29 -7.10
C ALA A 51 6.07 0.93 -8.10
N GLU A 52 6.34 0.28 -9.22
CA GLU A 52 7.19 0.79 -10.30
C GLU A 52 6.64 2.10 -10.88
N TYR A 53 5.33 2.15 -11.16
CA TYR A 53 4.69 3.38 -11.64
C TYR A 53 4.84 4.53 -10.64
N THR A 54 4.71 4.24 -9.35
CA THR A 54 4.89 5.24 -8.29
C THR A 54 6.33 5.75 -8.23
N LEU A 55 7.31 4.88 -8.42
CA LEU A 55 8.73 5.23 -8.45
C LEU A 55 9.13 6.02 -9.70
N ASP A 56 8.63 5.65 -10.89
CA ASP A 56 8.94 6.31 -12.17
C ASP A 56 8.41 7.74 -12.23
N GLN A 57 7.23 7.99 -11.63
CA GLN A 57 6.64 9.33 -11.63
C GLN A 57 7.33 10.33 -10.68
N SER A 58 8.21 9.84 -9.80
CA SER A 58 8.84 10.61 -8.73
C SER A 58 10.11 11.42 -9.07
N PRO A 59 11.01 11.07 -10.02
CA PRO A 59 12.36 11.63 -9.98
C PRO A 59 12.63 12.83 -10.89
N SER A 60 11.75 13.23 -11.82
CA SER A 60 12.22 14.11 -12.91
C SER A 60 11.34 15.26 -13.40
N ASN A 61 10.00 15.18 -13.44
CA ASN A 61 9.27 16.08 -14.36
C ASN A 61 7.95 16.71 -13.87
N SER A 62 7.59 16.67 -12.60
CA SER A 62 6.42 17.46 -12.16
C SER A 62 6.51 17.92 -10.72
N SER A 63 6.15 19.18 -10.51
CA SER A 63 6.01 19.84 -9.22
C SER A 63 5.44 18.90 -8.16
N VAL A 64 6.20 18.72 -7.07
CA VAL A 64 6.01 17.86 -5.89
C VAL A 64 4.62 17.97 -5.22
N THR A 65 3.72 18.80 -5.73
CA THR A 65 2.43 19.12 -5.12
C THR A 65 1.23 18.34 -5.67
N ASN A 66 1.35 17.58 -6.77
CA ASN A 66 0.18 17.01 -7.46
C ASN A 66 0.29 15.52 -7.85
N PHE A 67 1.24 14.75 -7.31
CA PHE A 67 1.19 13.30 -7.52
C PHE A 67 0.00 12.70 -6.76
N ARG A 68 -0.99 12.22 -7.52
CA ARG A 68 -2.26 11.72 -6.98
C ARG A 68 -2.29 10.20 -6.83
N GLY A 69 -1.27 9.51 -7.34
CA GLY A 69 -1.24 8.06 -7.49
C GLY A 69 -1.57 7.61 -8.92
N MET A 70 -1.57 6.29 -9.14
CA MET A 70 -1.90 5.66 -10.40
C MET A 70 -3.43 5.62 -10.62
N ALA A 71 -3.93 6.03 -11.78
CA ALA A 71 -5.35 5.89 -12.06
C ALA A 71 -5.74 4.40 -12.22
N PHE A 72 -6.90 4.00 -11.69
CA PHE A 72 -7.40 2.63 -11.80
C PHE A 72 -7.47 2.14 -13.25
N GLN A 73 -7.88 3.01 -14.19
CA GLN A 73 -7.96 2.68 -15.62
C GLN A 73 -6.59 2.35 -16.22
N ASP A 74 -5.54 3.08 -15.83
CA ASP A 74 -4.17 2.83 -16.29
C ASP A 74 -3.62 1.53 -15.69
N CYS A 75 -3.87 1.30 -14.38
CA CYS A 75 -3.51 0.04 -13.72
C CYS A 75 -4.18 -1.16 -14.42
N TYR A 76 -5.49 -1.06 -14.71
CA TYR A 76 -6.22 -2.11 -15.42
C TYR A 76 -5.66 -2.37 -16.82
N ARG A 77 -5.34 -1.31 -17.58
CA ARG A 77 -4.71 -1.44 -18.91
C ARG A 77 -3.40 -2.22 -18.83
N ILE A 78 -2.49 -1.79 -17.96
CA ILE A 78 -1.14 -2.40 -17.84
C ILE A 78 -1.24 -3.84 -17.33
N CYS A 79 -2.08 -4.10 -16.32
CA CYS A 79 -2.28 -5.46 -15.80
C CYS A 79 -2.85 -6.41 -16.85
N ARG A 80 -3.70 -5.91 -17.75
CA ARG A 80 -4.27 -6.69 -18.85
C ARG A 80 -3.25 -6.95 -19.95
N GLU A 81 -2.42 -5.97 -20.29
CA GLU A 81 -1.32 -6.11 -21.26
C GLU A 81 -0.26 -7.11 -20.78
N ALA A 82 0.01 -7.14 -19.47
CA ALA A 82 0.91 -8.09 -18.84
C ALA A 82 0.26 -9.45 -18.51
N PHE A 83 -0.99 -9.68 -18.94
CA PHE A 83 -1.77 -10.90 -18.70
C PHE A 83 -1.87 -11.32 -17.22
N VAL A 84 -1.80 -10.35 -16.30
CA VAL A 84 -1.85 -10.60 -14.85
C VAL A 84 -3.30 -10.75 -14.37
N VAL A 85 -4.23 -10.02 -14.99
CA VAL A 85 -5.65 -10.01 -14.61
C VAL A 85 -6.55 -10.29 -15.81
N ASN A 86 -7.62 -11.05 -15.57
CA ASN A 86 -8.58 -11.48 -16.59
C ASN A 86 -9.80 -10.53 -16.77
N SER A 87 -10.19 -9.78 -15.72
CA SER A 87 -11.41 -8.98 -15.69
C SER A 87 -11.32 -7.83 -14.68
N ASP A 88 -12.14 -6.79 -14.86
CA ASP A 88 -12.23 -5.65 -13.94
C ASP A 88 -12.58 -6.08 -12.52
N LEU A 89 -13.53 -7.03 -12.40
CA LEU A 89 -13.98 -7.55 -11.11
C LEU A 89 -12.83 -8.22 -10.35
N THR A 90 -12.01 -9.03 -11.03
CA THR A 90 -10.87 -9.68 -10.39
C THR A 90 -9.83 -8.68 -9.90
N LEU A 91 -9.55 -7.62 -10.69
CA LEU A 91 -8.65 -6.54 -10.24
C LEU A 91 -9.23 -5.85 -9.00
N ARG A 92 -10.52 -5.53 -8.99
CA ARG A 92 -11.17 -4.86 -7.86
C ARG A 92 -11.15 -5.70 -6.58
N THR A 93 -11.38 -7.01 -6.68
CA THR A 93 -11.25 -7.91 -5.53
C THR A 93 -9.83 -7.87 -4.97
N GLN A 94 -8.82 -7.97 -5.84
CA GLN A 94 -7.42 -7.93 -5.44
C GLN A 94 -7.00 -6.60 -4.82
N LEU A 95 -7.46 -5.48 -5.38
CA LEU A 95 -7.23 -4.17 -4.80
C LEU A 95 -7.93 -4.00 -3.44
N THR A 96 -9.09 -4.64 -3.25
CA THR A 96 -9.79 -4.63 -1.96
C THR A 96 -8.96 -5.36 -0.89
N GLU A 97 -8.39 -6.52 -1.22
CA GLU A 97 -7.46 -7.22 -0.32
C GLU A 97 -6.25 -6.34 0.04
N PHE A 98 -5.70 -5.61 -0.93
CA PHE A 98 -4.59 -4.67 -0.66
C PHE A 98 -5.00 -3.50 0.24
N VAL A 99 -6.24 -3.03 0.16
CA VAL A 99 -6.77 -1.99 1.05
C VAL A 99 -6.96 -2.54 2.46
N ASP A 100 -7.48 -3.76 2.60
CA ASP A 100 -7.70 -4.41 3.90
C ASP A 100 -6.37 -4.63 4.66
N HIS A 101 -5.27 -4.80 3.94
CA HIS A 101 -3.92 -4.90 4.50
C HIS A 101 -3.15 -3.57 4.58
N ASP A 102 -3.78 -2.41 4.32
CA ASP A 102 -3.19 -1.06 4.24
C ASP A 102 -1.93 -1.01 3.33
N MET A 103 -1.89 -1.86 2.29
CA MET A 103 -0.84 -1.84 1.26
C MET A 103 -1.10 -0.75 0.23
N ILE A 104 -2.37 -0.44 -0.04
CA ILE A 104 -2.81 0.57 -1.01
C ILE A 104 -3.98 1.36 -0.44
N ARG A 105 -4.03 2.66 -0.74
CA ARG A 105 -5.16 3.53 -0.49
C ARG A 105 -5.78 4.00 -1.80
N ILE A 106 -7.08 3.83 -1.91
CA ILE A 106 -7.86 4.29 -3.06
C ILE A 106 -8.46 5.65 -2.72
N LYS A 107 -8.14 6.68 -3.51
CA LYS A 107 -8.67 8.03 -3.34
C LYS A 107 -9.39 8.49 -4.60
N LYS A 108 -10.63 8.93 -4.45
CA LYS A 108 -11.40 9.52 -5.56
C LYS A 108 -11.00 10.98 -5.79
N GLY A 109 -10.68 11.33 -7.02
CA GLY A 109 -10.45 12.71 -7.45
C GLY A 109 -11.75 13.50 -7.64
N PRO A 110 -11.68 14.84 -7.76
CA PRO A 110 -12.81 15.70 -8.13
C PRO A 110 -13.31 15.37 -9.53
N ASP A 111 -12.47 14.77 -10.38
CA ASP A 111 -12.82 14.30 -11.73
C ASP A 111 -13.56 12.95 -11.71
N GLY A 112 -13.81 12.37 -10.54
CA GLY A 112 -14.48 11.07 -10.37
C GLY A 112 -13.58 9.85 -10.59
N VAL A 113 -12.31 10.07 -10.99
CA VAL A 113 -11.33 8.99 -11.21
C VAL A 113 -10.80 8.45 -9.88
N GLU A 114 -10.68 7.13 -9.79
CA GLU A 114 -10.11 6.41 -8.65
C GLU A 114 -8.58 6.34 -8.81
N TYR A 115 -7.84 6.88 -7.84
CA TYR A 115 -6.38 6.85 -7.81
C TYR A 115 -5.88 5.91 -6.71
N LEU A 116 -4.88 5.11 -7.06
CA LEU A 116 -4.22 4.11 -6.23
C LEU A 116 -2.91 4.69 -5.72
N ASN A 117 -2.75 4.75 -4.39
CA ASN A 117 -1.55 5.26 -3.75
C ASN A 117 -1.03 4.28 -2.70
N ILE A 118 0.28 4.02 -2.70
CA ILE A 118 0.93 3.21 -1.67
C ILE A 118 1.23 4.10 -0.46
N PRO A 119 0.74 3.79 0.76
CA PRO A 119 0.96 4.61 1.96
C PRO A 119 2.35 4.33 2.58
N LEU A 120 3.40 4.33 1.76
CA LEU A 120 4.78 4.11 2.19
C LEU A 120 5.68 5.26 1.75
N ALA A 121 6.75 5.50 2.50
CA ALA A 121 7.78 6.44 2.08
C ALA A 121 8.51 5.91 0.84
N MET A 122 8.87 6.82 -0.07
CA MET A 122 9.50 6.47 -1.34
C MET A 122 10.81 5.71 -1.15
N GLU A 123 11.64 6.12 -0.18
CA GLU A 123 12.89 5.44 0.15
C GLU A 123 12.65 3.97 0.57
N THR A 124 11.60 3.73 1.35
CA THR A 124 11.20 2.39 1.79
C THR A 124 10.63 1.55 0.64
N LEU A 125 9.87 2.16 -0.27
CA LEU A 125 9.34 1.49 -1.45
C LEU A 125 10.46 1.10 -2.43
N GLU A 126 11.43 1.99 -2.65
CA GLU A 126 12.60 1.69 -3.50
C GLU A 126 13.46 0.57 -2.89
N MET A 127 13.67 0.60 -1.57
CA MET A 127 14.33 -0.50 -0.87
C MET A 127 13.56 -1.81 -1.06
N PHE A 128 12.24 -1.81 -0.87
CA PHE A 128 11.41 -2.99 -1.07
C PHE A 128 11.52 -3.56 -2.49
N VAL A 129 11.38 -2.73 -3.52
CA VAL A 129 11.46 -3.15 -4.92
C VAL A 129 12.81 -3.78 -5.22
N LYS A 130 13.92 -3.16 -4.77
CA LYS A 130 15.27 -3.73 -4.95
C LYS A 130 15.47 -5.08 -4.28
N HIS A 131 14.90 -5.29 -3.08
CA HIS A 131 14.98 -6.60 -2.42
C HIS A 131 14.22 -7.66 -3.22
N GLN A 132 13.01 -7.34 -3.71
CA GLN A 132 12.23 -8.28 -4.52
C GLN A 132 12.88 -8.56 -5.89
N GLU A 133 13.61 -7.59 -6.46
CA GLU A 133 14.43 -7.80 -7.66
C GLU A 133 15.62 -8.75 -7.46
N GLN A 134 15.98 -9.08 -6.21
CA GLN A 134 17.09 -9.97 -5.89
C GLN A 134 16.64 -11.43 -5.68
N ASP A 135 15.35 -11.64 -5.45
CA ASP A 135 14.73 -12.95 -5.18
C ASP A 135 14.14 -13.62 -6.45
N TRP A 136 14.40 -13.08 -7.65
CA TRP A 136 14.04 -13.67 -8.95
C TRP A 136 15.26 -13.93 -9.84
#